data_AF-A0A4R3AII0-F1
#
_entry.id   AF-A0A4R3AII0-F1
#
_cell.length_a   1.000
_cell.length_b   1.000
_cell.length_c   1.000
_cell.angle_alpha   90.00
_cell.angle_beta   90.00
_cell.angle_gamma   90.00
#
_symmetry.space_group_name_H-M   'P 1'
#
loop_
_entity.id
_entity.type
_entity.pdbx_description
1 polymer ?
#
loop_
_entity_poly.entity_id
_entity_poly.type
_entity_poly.pdbx_seq_one_letter_code
_entity_poly.pdbx_strand_id
1 'polypeptide(L)' 'MNNKNKMLHLVLSDEKLSFFYEYNSDEYTTIENALNSENPIVVTVAKIIEGIDGNPDKGVYKETYNEIINYLNQNIL' A
#
# COMPACT_ATOMS: atom_id res chain seq x y z
N MET A 1 -15.80 8.23 0.66
CA MET A 1 -14.76 7.17 0.68
C MET A 1 -14.83 6.38 -0.62
N ASN A 2 -13.78 6.39 -1.46
CA ASN A 2 -13.72 5.60 -2.70
C ASN A 2 -13.33 4.13 -2.39
N ASN A 3 -13.39 3.24 -3.39
CA ASN A 3 -13.09 1.81 -3.18
C ASN A 3 -11.64 1.56 -2.76
N LYS A 4 -10.68 2.30 -3.32
CA LYS A 4 -9.27 2.17 -2.94
C LYS A 4 -9.03 2.52 -1.48
N ASN A 5 -9.63 3.60 -0.98
CA ASN A 5 -9.53 3.99 0.43
C ASN A 5 -10.18 2.96 1.36
N LYS A 6 -11.29 2.31 0.93
CA LYS A 6 -11.89 1.21 1.70
C LYS A 6 -10.95 0.00 1.79
N MET A 7 -10.32 -0.37 0.68
CA MET A 7 -9.32 -1.45 0.66
C MET A 7 -8.10 -1.10 1.52
N LEU A 8 -7.64 0.15 1.46
CA LEU A 8 -6.52 0.64 2.27
C LEU A 8 -6.83 0.48 3.76
N HIS A 9 -7.97 0.99 4.21
CA HIS A 9 -8.39 0.86 5.60
C HIS A 9 -8.51 -0.61 6.03
N LEU A 10 -9.07 -1.48 5.17
CA LEU A 10 -9.18 -2.90 5.48
C LEU A 10 -7.81 -3.53 5.73
N VAL A 11 -6.83 -3.27 4.86
CA VAL A 11 -5.49 -3.85 4.99
C VAL A 11 -4.72 -3.24 6.15
N LEU A 12 -4.71 -1.91 6.27
CA LEU A 12 -3.94 -1.23 7.32
C LEU A 12 -4.52 -1.43 8.72
N SER A 13 -5.81 -1.77 8.84
CA SER A 13 -6.44 -2.12 10.12
C SER A 13 -6.02 -3.48 10.70
N ASP A 14 -5.22 -4.27 9.98
CA ASP A 14 -4.65 -5.50 10.53
C ASP A 14 -3.72 -5.16 11.71
N GLU A 15 -4.06 -5.67 12.90
CA GLU A 15 -3.34 -5.39 14.15
C GLU A 15 -1.92 -5.93 14.13
N LYS A 16 -1.65 -7.05 13.45
CA LYS A 16 -0.29 -7.58 13.35
C LYS A 16 0.54 -6.72 12.43
N LEU A 17 0.00 -6.32 11.29
CA LEU A 17 0.69 -5.48 10.33
C LEU A 17 1.08 -4.12 10.95
N SER A 18 0.12 -3.47 11.60
CA SER A 18 0.34 -2.19 12.30
C SER A 18 1.31 -2.33 13.47
N PHE A 19 1.25 -3.43 14.23
CA PHE A 19 2.19 -3.70 15.32
C PHE A 19 3.61 -3.95 14.82
N PHE A 20 3.81 -4.82 13.82
CA PHE A 20 5.15 -5.18 13.33
C PHE A 20 5.87 -4.02 12.63
N TYR A 21 5.11 -3.13 11.98
CA TYR A 21 5.67 -2.03 11.21
C TYR A 21 5.41 -0.67 11.84
N GLU A 22 4.95 -0.63 13.09
CA GLU A 22 4.87 0.57 13.94
C GLU A 22 4.19 1.78 13.27
N TYR A 23 3.01 1.57 12.68
CA TYR A 23 2.19 2.64 12.12
C TYR A 23 0.81 2.71 12.76
N ASN A 24 0.23 3.91 12.83
CA ASN A 24 -1.15 4.11 13.24
C ASN A 24 -2.07 4.17 12.01
N SER A 25 -2.97 3.20 11.87
CA SER A 25 -3.86 3.11 10.71
C SER A 25 -4.82 4.30 10.57
N ASP A 26 -5.15 4.99 11.67
CA ASP A 26 -6.01 6.17 11.68
C ASP A 26 -5.38 7.39 10.99
N GLU A 27 -4.05 7.41 10.85
CA GLU A 27 -3.32 8.49 10.15
C GLU A 27 -3.49 8.40 8.62
N TYR A 28 -3.90 7.24 8.11
CA TYR A 28 -3.95 6.92 6.68
C TYR A 28 -5.38 6.76 6.19
N THR A 29 -6.06 7.88 5.96
CA THR A 29 -7.47 7.90 5.52
C THR A 29 -7.68 7.87 4.00
N THR A 30 -6.63 8.10 3.24
CA THR A 30 -6.66 8.16 1.77
C THR A 30 -5.43 7.47 1.18
N ILE A 31 -5.59 6.93 -0.03
CA ILE A 31 -4.45 6.41 -0.81
C ILE A 31 -3.39 7.49 -0.99
N GLU A 32 -3.77 8.74 -1.28
CA GLU A 32 -2.79 9.81 -1.46
C GLU A 32 -1.98 10.06 -0.18
N ASN A 33 -2.62 10.03 1.00
CA ASN A 33 -1.90 10.15 2.27
C ASN A 33 -0.92 8.97 2.46
N ALA A 34 -1.39 7.73 2.25
CA ALA A 34 -0.57 6.54 2.43
C ALA A 34 0.61 6.45 1.45
N LEU A 35 0.45 6.93 0.20
CA LEU A 35 1.53 7.02 -0.78
C LEU A 35 2.64 8.00 -0.38
N ASN A 36 2.31 9.01 0.42
CA ASN A 36 3.26 10.02 0.92
C ASN A 36 3.77 9.69 2.34
N SER A 37 3.49 8.48 2.86
CA SER A 37 3.94 8.06 4.18
C SER A 37 5.46 7.90 4.24
N GLU A 38 6.04 8.15 5.40
CA GLU A 38 7.43 7.79 5.69
C GLU A 38 7.59 6.29 5.99
N ASN A 39 6.49 5.59 6.25
CA ASN A 39 6.50 4.15 6.49
C ASN A 39 6.49 3.38 5.16
N PRO A 40 7.58 2.67 4.81
CA PRO A 40 7.69 2.05 3.50
C PRO A 40 6.66 0.93 3.27
N ILE A 41 6.16 0.30 4.34
CA ILE A 41 5.12 -0.73 4.23
C ILE A 41 3.76 -0.10 3.94
N VAL A 42 3.44 1.03 4.56
CA VAL A 42 2.22 1.78 4.26
C VAL A 42 2.21 2.24 2.79
N VAL A 43 3.33 2.79 2.31
CA VAL A 43 3.49 3.18 0.91
C VAL A 43 3.32 1.97 -0.02
N THR A 44 3.92 0.84 0.34
CA THR A 44 3.83 -0.40 -0.44
C THR A 44 2.38 -0.90 -0.55
N VAL A 45 1.63 -0.92 0.55
CA VAL A 45 0.20 -1.29 0.53
C VAL A 45 -0.59 -0.36 -0.38
N ALA A 46 -0.34 0.95 -0.31
CA ALA A 46 -1.01 1.92 -1.16
C ALA A 46 -0.70 1.70 -2.65
N LYS A 47 0.57 1.44 -3.01
CA LYS A 47 1.00 1.10 -4.38
C LYS A 47 0.34 -0.16 -4.91
N ILE A 48 0.21 -1.21 -4.07
CA ILE A 48 -0.51 -2.43 -4.43
C ILE A 48 -1.94 -2.08 -4.83
N ILE A 49 -2.68 -1.40 -3.94
CA ILE A 49 -4.09 -1.09 -4.14
C ILE A 49 -4.30 -0.16 -5.34
N GLU A 50 -3.40 0.79 -5.56
CA GLU A 50 -3.45 1.69 -6.71
C GLU A 50 -3.22 0.96 -8.03
N GLY A 51 -2.23 0.07 -8.08
CA GLY A 51 -1.86 -0.68 -9.28
C GLY A 51 -2.87 -1.76 -9.67
N ILE A 52 -3.57 -2.36 -8.70
CA ILE A 52 -4.48 -3.50 -8.95
C ILE A 52 -5.97 -3.13 -9.07
N ASP A 53 -6.33 -1.83 -9.10
CA ASP A 53 -7.69 -1.26 -9.02
C ASP A 53 -8.76 -1.90 -9.93
N GLY A 54 -9.16 -3.13 -9.64
CA GLY A 54 -10.07 -3.94 -10.45
C GLY A 54 -9.51 -4.38 -11.81
N ASN A 55 -8.22 -4.20 -12.10
CA ASN A 55 -7.65 -4.54 -13.41
C ASN A 55 -7.15 -5.99 -13.46
N PRO A 56 -7.78 -6.91 -14.23
CA PRO A 56 -7.37 -8.31 -14.30
C PRO A 56 -6.16 -8.57 -15.21
N ASP A 57 -5.59 -7.55 -15.84
CA ASP A 57 -4.47 -7.69 -16.76
C ASP A 57 -3.19 -8.14 -16.04
N LYS A 58 -2.65 -9.28 -16.48
CA LYS A 58 -1.39 -9.84 -15.97
C LYS A 58 -0.19 -8.93 -16.20
N GLY A 59 -0.21 -8.10 -17.24
CA GLY A 59 0.80 -7.07 -17.51
C GLY A 59 0.86 -6.04 -16.38
N VAL A 60 -0.31 -5.54 -15.96
CA VAL A 60 -0.44 -4.56 -14.88
C VAL A 60 0.03 -5.13 -13.55
N TYR A 61 -0.27 -6.40 -13.25
CA TYR A 61 0.25 -7.05 -12.05
C TYR A 61 1.78 -7.17 -12.05
N LYS A 62 2.38 -7.47 -13.20
CA LYS A 62 3.84 -7.58 -13.34
C LYS A 62 4.51 -6.21 -13.17
N GLU A 63 3.95 -5.17 -13.78
CA GLU A 63 4.45 -3.79 -13.65
C GLU A 63 4.36 -3.31 -12.20
N THR A 64 3.21 -3.49 -11.57
CA THR A 64 2.97 -3.15 -10.16
C THR A 64 3.96 -3.89 -9.24
N TYR A 65 4.17 -5.19 -9.45
CA TYR A 65 5.15 -5.97 -8.70
C TYR A 65 6.57 -5.41 -8.83
N ASN A 66 7.00 -5.09 -10.06
CA ASN A 66 8.34 -4.55 -10.30
C ASN A 66 8.51 -3.19 -9.61
N GLU A 67 7.50 -2.32 -9.67
CA GLU A 67 7.51 -1.04 -8.98
C GLU A 67 7.67 -1.22 -7.47
N ILE A 68 6.88 -2.12 -6.87
CA ILE A 68 6.93 -2.41 -5.43
C ILE A 68 8.29 -2.95 -5.01
N ILE A 69 8.82 -3.94 -5.73
CA ILE A 69 10.12 -4.53 -5.37
C ILE A 69 11.24 -3.51 -5.49
N ASN A 70 11.23 -2.68 -6.53
CA ASN A 70 12.21 -1.61 -6.68
C ASN A 70 12.10 -0.61 -5.53
N TYR A 71 10.89 -0.24 -5.12
CA TYR A 71 10.67 0.65 -3.99
C TYR A 71 11.17 0.04 -2.67
N LEU A 72 10.85 -1.22 -2.38
CA LEU A 72 11.29 -1.91 -1.17
C LEU A 72 12.82 -2.06 -1.11
N ASN A 73 13.47 -2.35 -2.24
CA ASN A 73 14.93 -2.41 -2.35
C ASN A 73 15.63 -1.06 -2.12
N GLN A 74 14.91 0.05 -2.16
CA GLN A 74 15.47 1.38 -1.94
C GLN A 74 15.21 1.90 -0.53
N ASN A 75 14.20 1.35 0.17
CA ASN A 75 13.69 1.92 1.42
C ASN A 75 13.76 0.95 2.61
N ILE A 76 13.95 -0.35 2.39
CA ILE A 76 14.01 -1.35 3.47
C ILE A 76 15.22 -2.28 3.36
N LEU A 77 15.47 -2.84 2.17
CA LEU A 77 16.51 -3.84 1.91
C LEU A 77 17.85 -3.19 1.53
#